data_AF-A0A6A4MB53-F1
#
_entry.id   AF-A0A6A4MB53-F1
#
_cell.length_a   1.000
_cell.length_b   1.000
_cell.length_c   1.000
_cell.angle_alpha   90.00
_cell.angle_beta   90.00
_cell.angle_gamma   90.00
#
_symmetry.space_group_name_H-M   'P 1'
#
loop_
_entity.id
_entity.type
_entity.pdbx_description
1 polymer ?
#
loop_
_entity_poly.entity_id
_entity_poly.type
_entity_poly.pdbx_seq_one_letter_code
_entity_poly.pdbx_strand_id
1 'polypeptide(L)'
;MAGKLMHAVQYNSYGGGPAGLKSGGGLAEFCVAKGSLTVPRPPELSAVEAAGIPSGALTAHVALTQYAGVKLDGTGPQKTILVTAASGGVGTLLFNWPNSETPM
;
A
#
# COMPACT_ATOMS: atom_id res chain seq x y z
N MET A 1 -18.00 9.04 23.69
CA MET A 1 -17.46 10.05 22.77
C MET A 1 -17.59 9.50 21.35
N ALA A 2 -18.34 10.19 20.50
CA ALA A 2 -18.58 9.75 19.12
C ALA A 2 -17.31 10.02 18.30
N GLY A 3 -16.62 8.95 17.90
CA GLY A 3 -15.53 9.04 16.93
C GLY A 3 -16.10 9.53 15.61
N LYS A 4 -15.60 10.66 15.11
CA LYS A 4 -15.97 11.23 13.81
C LYS A 4 -15.46 10.28 12.72
N LEU A 5 -16.30 9.33 12.34
CA LEU A 5 -16.06 8.44 11.21
C LEU A 5 -15.98 9.33 9.96
N MET A 6 -14.88 9.24 9.21
CA MET A 6 -14.87 9.79 7.87
C MET A 6 -15.94 9.04 7.07
N HIS A 7 -16.94 9.76 6.58
CA HIS A 7 -18.00 9.20 5.74
C HIS A 7 -17.43 8.80 4.38
N ALA A 8 -16.81 7.62 4.29
CA ALA A 8 -16.58 6.98 3.01
C ALA A 8 -17.93 6.44 2.52
N VAL A 9 -18.57 7.17 1.61
CA VAL A 9 -19.84 6.74 1.01
C VAL A 9 -19.53 5.58 0.05
N GLN A 10 -19.87 4.36 0.47
CA GLN A 10 -19.77 3.16 -0.34
C GLN A 10 -20.87 3.18 -1.41
N TYR A 11 -20.50 3.39 -2.67
CA TYR A 11 -21.40 3.27 -3.81
C TYR A 11 -21.36 1.85 -4.38
N ASN A 12 -22.54 1.26 -4.64
CA ASN A 12 -22.70 -0.11 -5.14
C ASN A 12 -22.74 -0.23 -6.69
N SER A 13 -22.51 0.85 -7.46
CA SER A 13 -22.45 0.75 -8.93
C SER A 13 -21.63 1.87 -9.59
N TYR A 14 -21.24 1.65 -10.85
CA TYR A 14 -19.93 1.97 -11.41
C TYR A 14 -19.97 2.99 -12.57
N GLY A 15 -18.87 3.74 -12.73
CA GLY A 15 -18.61 4.61 -13.89
C GLY A 15 -17.14 4.70 -14.33
N GLY A 16 -16.25 3.78 -13.92
CA GLY A 16 -14.84 3.85 -14.33
C GLY A 16 -14.02 2.61 -13.95
N GLY A 17 -13.55 1.87 -14.97
CA GLY A 17 -12.85 0.56 -15.04
C GLY A 17 -11.93 0.06 -13.90
N PRO A 18 -11.44 -1.19 -14.02
CA PRO A 18 -10.86 -1.96 -12.94
C PRO A 18 -9.60 -1.31 -12.37
N ALA A 19 -9.61 -1.15 -11.04
CA ALA A 19 -8.58 -0.58 -10.18
C ALA A 19 -8.58 0.94 -10.04
N GLY A 20 -9.07 1.39 -8.88
CA GLY A 20 -8.88 2.75 -8.37
C GLY A 20 -7.40 3.11 -8.13
N LEU A 21 -6.47 2.16 -8.27
CA LEU A 21 -5.03 2.43 -8.35
C LEU A 21 -4.49 2.47 -9.79
N LYS A 22 -5.10 1.78 -10.76
CA LYS A 22 -4.62 1.75 -12.17
C LYS A 22 -5.22 2.86 -13.04
N SER A 23 -6.35 3.43 -12.65
CA SER A 23 -7.19 4.25 -13.54
C SER A 23 -7.24 5.74 -13.18
N GLY A 24 -6.49 6.18 -12.17
CA GLY A 24 -6.54 7.57 -11.66
C GLY A 24 -7.75 7.86 -10.77
N GLY A 25 -8.00 9.15 -10.48
CA GLY A 25 -9.16 9.61 -9.69
C GLY A 25 -8.90 9.91 -8.21
N GLY A 26 -7.66 9.76 -7.73
CA GLY A 26 -7.28 10.09 -6.34
C GLY A 26 -7.06 11.58 -6.06
N LEU A 27 -6.90 12.41 -7.10
CA LEU A 27 -6.75 13.86 -6.99
C LEU A 27 -8.12 14.57 -7.10
N ALA A 28 -9.03 14.18 -6.22
CA ALA A 28 -10.39 14.71 -6.14
C ALA A 28 -10.84 14.81 -4.68
N GLU A 29 -11.84 15.64 -4.39
CA GLU A 29 -12.44 15.73 -3.06
C GLU A 29 -13.12 14.41 -2.65
N PHE A 30 -13.62 13.66 -3.63
CA PHE A 30 -14.26 12.37 -3.47
C PHE A 30 -13.82 11.41 -4.58
N CYS A 31 -13.55 10.15 -4.20
CA CYS A 31 -13.24 9.08 -5.14
C CYS A 31 -14.00 7.80 -4.75
N VAL A 32 -14.34 6.99 -5.74
CA VAL A 32 -14.97 5.67 -5.51
C VAL A 32 -13.90 4.60 -5.68
N ALA A 33 -13.69 3.82 -4.62
CA ALA A 33 -12.77 2.69 -4.65
C ALA A 33 -13.53 1.38 -4.39
N LYS A 34 -13.10 0.31 -5.04
CA LYS A 34 -13.64 -1.03 -4.75
C LYS A 34 -13.16 -1.44 -3.36
N GLY A 35 -14.08 -1.90 -2.50
CA GLY A 35 -13.75 -2.33 -1.14
C GLY A 35 -12.61 -3.35 -1.07
N SER A 36 -12.50 -4.24 -2.06
CA SER A 36 -11.41 -5.22 -2.16
C SER A 36 -10.04 -4.62 -2.50
N LEU A 37 -9.96 -3.35 -2.87
CA LEU A 37 -8.74 -2.60 -3.18
C LEU A 37 -8.48 -1.49 -2.15
N THR A 38 -9.23 -1.50 -1.05
CA THR A 38 -9.06 -0.60 0.08
C THR A 38 -8.73 -1.41 1.31
N VAL A 39 -7.92 -0.84 2.19
CA VAL A 39 -7.65 -1.40 3.52
C VAL A 39 -8.05 -0.38 4.58
N PRO A 40 -8.54 -0.82 5.75
CA PRO A 40 -8.80 0.10 6.85
C PRO A 40 -7.49 0.78 7.23
N ARG A 41 -7.55 2.11 7.37
CA ARG A 41 -6.40 2.88 7.85
C ARG A 41 -6.14 2.52 9.31
N PRO A 42 -4.92 2.09 9.68
CA PRO A 42 -4.54 1.91 11.07
C PRO A 42 -4.81 3.19 11.88
N PRO A 43 -5.35 3.10 13.12
CA PRO A 43 -5.69 4.28 13.90
C PRO A 43 -4.47 5.13 14.28
N GLU A 44 -3.27 4.55 14.26
CA GLU A 44 -2.00 5.22 14.56
C GLU A 44 -1.54 6.15 13.43
N LEU A 45 -2.05 5.96 12.19
CA LEU A 45 -1.63 6.72 11.02
C LEU A 45 -2.62 7.83 10.68
N SER A 46 -2.10 9.02 10.41
CA SER A 46 -2.89 10.11 9.83
C SER A 46 -3.33 9.75 8.39
N ALA A 47 -4.32 10.49 7.87
CA ALA A 47 -4.79 10.26 6.50
C ALA A 47 -3.70 10.57 5.46
N VAL A 48 -2.87 11.56 5.75
CA VAL A 48 -1.76 12.00 4.89
C VAL A 48 -0.66 10.94 4.83
N GLU A 49 -0.26 10.40 5.98
CA GLU A 49 0.75 9.32 6.03
C GLU A 49 0.24 8.06 5.34
N ALA A 50 -1.02 7.68 5.60
CA ALA A 50 -1.62 6.50 5.00
C ALA A 50 -1.78 6.60 3.48
N ALA A 51 -2.02 7.80 2.93
CA ALA A 51 -2.19 7.99 1.49
C ALA A 51 -0.90 7.72 0.68
N GLY A 52 0.28 7.91 1.28
CA GLY A 52 1.57 7.70 0.63
C GLY A 52 2.03 6.24 0.54
N ILE A 53 1.41 5.34 1.32
CA ILE A 53 1.89 3.96 1.48
C ILE A 53 1.51 3.04 0.31
N PRO A 54 0.25 2.97 -0.16
CA PRO A 54 -0.21 1.87 -1.01
C PRO A 54 0.58 1.70 -2.32
N SER A 55 0.86 2.79 -3.03
CA SER A 55 1.57 2.74 -4.31
C SER A 55 3.01 2.24 -4.15
N GLY A 56 3.74 2.84 -3.20
CA GLY A 56 5.15 2.50 -2.96
C GLY A 56 5.32 1.12 -2.34
N ALA A 57 4.48 0.78 -1.36
CA ALA A 57 4.56 -0.49 -0.62
C ALA A 57 4.18 -1.67 -1.50
N LEU A 58 3.11 -1.55 -2.29
CA LEU A 58 2.71 -2.60 -3.21
C LEU A 58 3.78 -2.83 -4.29
N THR A 59 4.39 -1.76 -4.81
CA THR A 59 5.49 -1.85 -5.76
C THR A 59 6.69 -2.57 -5.14
N ALA A 60 7.09 -2.19 -3.93
CA ALA A 60 8.17 -2.85 -3.20
C ALA A 60 7.86 -4.34 -2.95
N HIS A 61 6.64 -4.66 -2.51
CA HIS A 61 6.21 -6.03 -2.23
C HIS A 61 6.27 -6.91 -3.48
N VAL A 62 5.73 -6.42 -4.61
CA VAL A 62 5.74 -7.16 -5.88
C VAL A 62 7.17 -7.30 -6.42
N ALA A 63 8.01 -6.26 -6.30
CA ALA A 63 9.42 -6.31 -6.68
C ALA A 63 10.20 -7.39 -5.91
N LEU A 64 10.01 -7.46 -4.59
CA LEU A 64 10.68 -8.44 -3.74
C LEU A 64 10.14 -9.86 -3.95
N THR A 65 8.83 -10.04 -3.92
CA THR A 65 8.22 -11.37 -3.91
C THR A 65 8.09 -11.97 -5.31
N GLN A 66 7.44 -11.27 -6.24
CA GLN A 66 7.11 -11.83 -7.56
C GLN A 66 8.30 -11.80 -8.52
N TYR A 67 9.05 -10.69 -8.54
CA TYR A 67 10.15 -10.53 -9.49
C TYR A 67 11.49 -11.05 -8.92
N ALA A 68 11.87 -10.61 -7.72
CA ALA A 68 13.12 -11.05 -7.11
C ALA A 68 13.00 -12.43 -6.44
N GLY A 69 11.79 -12.96 -6.23
CA GLY A 69 11.57 -14.28 -5.62
C GLY A 69 12.08 -14.37 -4.18
N VAL A 70 12.03 -13.27 -3.42
CA VAL A 70 12.39 -13.21 -2.00
C VAL A 70 11.22 -13.77 -1.20
N LYS A 71 11.50 -14.75 -0.36
CA LYS A 71 10.52 -15.20 0.63
C LYS A 71 10.68 -14.36 1.90
N LEU A 72 9.64 -13.62 2.23
CA LEU A 72 9.63 -12.68 3.36
C LEU A 72 9.50 -13.39 4.71
N ASP A 73 8.95 -14.60 4.70
CA ASP A 73 8.82 -15.50 5.86
C ASP A 73 10.16 -16.06 6.39
N GLY A 74 11.29 -15.68 5.79
CA GLY A 74 12.62 -16.14 6.17
C GLY A 74 12.95 -17.59 5.77
N THR A 75 12.04 -18.30 5.09
CA THR A 75 12.24 -19.71 4.69
C THR A 75 13.03 -19.88 3.37
N GLY A 76 13.40 -18.76 2.74
CA GLY A 76 14.11 -18.72 1.47
C GLY A 76 15.62 -18.48 1.61
N PRO A 77 16.40 -18.71 0.53
CA PRO A 77 17.79 -18.31 0.51
C PRO A 77 17.94 -16.80 0.65
N GLN A 78 18.92 -16.35 1.43
CA GLN A 78 19.24 -14.93 1.56
C GLN A 78 19.66 -14.36 0.21
N LYS A 79 19.15 -13.17 -0.13
CA LYS A 79 19.45 -12.45 -1.37
C LYS A 79 19.99 -11.07 -1.04
N THR A 80 21.10 -10.70 -1.67
CA THR A 80 21.63 -9.33 -1.62
C THR A 80 20.97 -8.51 -2.72
N ILE A 81 20.29 -7.43 -2.35
CA ILE A 81 19.51 -6.59 -3.26
C ILE A 81 20.14 -5.19 -3.31
N LEU A 82 20.45 -4.72 -4.52
CA LEU A 82 20.84 -3.33 -4.75
C LEU A 82 19.59 -2.47 -4.90
N VAL A 83 19.47 -1.44 -4.07
CA VAL A 83 18.35 -0.49 -4.12
C VAL A 83 18.85 0.84 -4.66
N THR A 84 18.56 1.12 -5.93
CA THR A 84 18.81 2.45 -6.51
C THR A 84 17.76 3.44 -6.02
N ALA A 85 18.16 4.67 -5.70
CA ALA A 85 17.28 5.71 -5.16
C ALA A 85 16.54 5.28 -3.87
N ALA A 86 17.28 4.70 -2.91
CA ALA A 86 16.74 4.22 -1.64
C ALA A 86 15.99 5.30 -0.83
N SER A 87 16.28 6.59 -1.00
CA SER A 87 15.57 7.69 -0.35
C SER A 87 14.23 8.06 -1.02
N GLY A 88 13.88 7.45 -2.15
CA GLY A 88 12.59 7.66 -2.82
C GLY A 88 11.44 6.94 -2.11
N GLY A 89 10.21 7.15 -2.58
CA GLY A 89 9.01 6.56 -1.97
C GLY A 89 9.03 5.02 -1.93
N VAL A 90 9.36 4.38 -3.05
CA VAL A 90 9.49 2.91 -3.10
C VAL A 90 10.71 2.42 -2.33
N GLY A 91 11.86 3.12 -2.50
CA GLY A 91 13.12 2.75 -1.87
C GLY A 91 13.04 2.73 -0.34
N THR A 92 12.40 3.75 0.24
CA THR A 92 12.20 3.86 1.69
C THR A 92 11.36 2.71 2.23
N LEU A 93 10.32 2.31 1.50
CA LEU A 93 9.43 1.22 1.90
C LEU A 93 10.10 -0.15 1.72
N LEU A 94 10.88 -0.33 0.65
CA LEU A 94 11.63 -1.55 0.41
C LEU A 94 12.73 -1.77 1.47
N PHE A 95 13.39 -0.70 1.90
CA PHE A 95 14.38 -0.75 2.98
C PHE A 95 13.76 -1.18 4.32
N ASN A 96 12.55 -0.69 4.63
CA ASN A 96 11.89 -0.98 5.90
C ASN A 96 11.13 -2.32 5.91
N TRP A 97 10.81 -2.88 4.74
CA TRP A 97 9.99 -4.08 4.59
C TRP A 97 10.54 -5.35 5.28
N PRO A 98 11.85 -5.67 5.21
CA PRO A 98 12.39 -6.89 5.83
C PRO A 98 12.26 -6.91 7.36
N ASN A 99 11.99 -5.76 7.99
CA ASN A 99 11.89 -5.63 9.44
C ASN A 99 10.45 -5.52 9.95
N SER A 100 9.43 -5.49 9.08
CA SER A 100 8.04 -5.27 9.50
C SER A 100 7.25 -6.54 9.82
N GLU A 101 7.79 -7.74 9.54
CA GLU A 101 7.17 -9.02 9.91
C GLU A 101 7.62 -9.46 11.32
N THR A 102 7.23 -8.71 12.34
CA THR A 102 7.07 -9.28 13.69
C THR A 102 5.68 -9.91 13.77
N PRO A 103 5.54 -11.18 14.18
CA PRO A 103 4.24 -11.84 14.22
C PRO A 103 3.35 -11.14 15.26
N MET A 104 2.15 -10.71 14.82
CA MET A 104 1.02 -10.52 15.72
C MET A 104 0.38 -11.86 16.04
#